data_AF-A0A1I0BH86-F1
#
_entry.id   AF-A0A1I0BH86-F1
#
_cell.length_a   1.000
_cell.length_b   1.000
_cell.length_c   1.000
_cell.angle_alpha   90.00
_cell.angle_beta   90.00
_cell.angle_gamma   90.00
#
_symmetry.space_group_name_H-M   'P 1'
#
loop_
_entity.id
_entity.type
_entity.pdbx_description
1 polymer ?
#
loop_
_entity_poly.entity_id
_entity_poly.type
_entity_poly.pdbx_seq_one_letter_code
_entity_poly.pdbx_strand_id
1 'polypeptide(L)'
;MDKREITPYIAVTVGVLSVSTAAVFVKLADQAPASIIANYRLLFAVLIMAPYILLKRRHDFPYIYVKDWGLSILAGIFLAFHFILWFESLNYTSVASSVVFVTLQPIFAFFGTYLFFHERFTYGAIISMIITMTGSVIISWGDL
;
A
#
# COMPACT_ATOMS: atom_id res chain seq x y z
N MET A 1 -17.73 -27.09 -8.85
CA MET A 1 -17.91 -27.06 -7.38
C MET A 1 -17.38 -25.72 -6.89
N ASP A 2 -18.32 -24.80 -6.72
CA ASP A 2 -18.19 -23.42 -6.30
C ASP A 2 -17.48 -23.30 -4.94
N LYS A 3 -16.32 -22.63 -4.89
CA LYS A 3 -15.49 -22.49 -3.69
C LYS A 3 -15.36 -21.01 -3.31
N ARG A 4 -16.46 -20.48 -2.75
CA ARG A 4 -16.54 -19.37 -1.78
C ARG A 4 -15.91 -18.04 -2.22
N GLU A 5 -16.63 -17.32 -3.09
CA GLU A 5 -16.43 -15.88 -3.35
C GLU A 5 -16.63 -14.96 -2.14
N ILE A 6 -17.07 -15.50 -1.00
CA ILE A 6 -17.20 -14.77 0.28
C ILE A 6 -15.81 -14.37 0.83
N THR A 7 -14.76 -15.13 0.51
CA THR A 7 -13.39 -14.90 1.01
C THR A 7 -12.77 -13.57 0.52
N PRO A 8 -12.89 -13.19 -0.78
CA PRO A 8 -12.44 -11.88 -1.27
C PRO A 8 -13.05 -10.70 -0.52
N TYR A 9 -14.37 -10.67 -0.32
CA TYR A 9 -15.04 -9.53 0.31
C TYR A 9 -14.61 -9.37 1.77
N ILE A 10 -14.51 -10.47 2.53
CA ILE A 10 -14.02 -10.43 3.91
C ILE A 10 -12.58 -9.91 3.97
N ALA A 11 -11.71 -10.40 3.08
CA ALA A 11 -10.32 -9.95 3.03
C ALA A 11 -10.21 -8.45 2.71
N VAL A 12 -11.02 -7.95 1.78
CA VAL A 12 -11.09 -6.53 1.44
C VAL A 12 -11.60 -5.72 2.63
N THR A 13 -12.68 -6.13 3.29
CA THR A 13 -13.21 -5.42 4.46
C THR A 13 -12.17 -5.33 5.58
N VAL A 14 -11.49 -6.43 5.91
CA VAL A 14 -10.42 -6.43 6.91
C VAL A 14 -9.26 -5.52 6.47
N GLY A 15 -8.89 -5.57 5.19
CA GLY A 15 -7.87 -4.71 4.62
C GLY A 15 -8.21 -3.22 4.75
N VAL A 16 -9.44 -2.84 4.39
CA VAL A 16 -9.92 -1.45 4.49
C VAL A 16 -9.90 -0.98 5.94
N LEU A 17 -10.46 -1.75 6.88
CA LEU A 17 -10.46 -1.37 8.30
C LEU A 17 -9.03 -1.23 8.86
N SER A 18 -8.13 -2.13 8.46
CA SER A 18 -6.72 -2.11 8.88
C SER A 18 -5.98 -0.88 8.32
N VAL A 19 -6.22 -0.52 7.05
CA VAL A 19 -5.58 0.64 6.42
C VAL A 19 -6.15 1.95 6.96
N SER A 20 -7.47 2.04 7.17
CA SER A 20 -8.13 3.25 7.69
C SER A 20 -7.67 3.61 9.12
N THR A 21 -7.35 2.62 9.95
CA THR A 21 -6.86 2.86 11.33
C THR A 21 -5.35 3.10 11.40
N ALA A 22 -4.59 2.71 10.37
CA ALA A 22 -3.13 2.79 10.38
C ALA A 22 -2.60 4.22 10.56
N ALA A 23 -3.16 5.21 9.85
CA ALA A 23 -2.69 6.60 9.94
C ALA A 23 -2.92 7.20 11.34
N VAL A 24 -4.01 6.80 12.02
CA VAL A 24 -4.32 7.23 13.39
C VAL A 24 -3.28 6.70 14.37
N PHE A 25 -2.93 5.41 14.27
CA PHE A 25 -1.89 4.82 15.13
C PHE A 25 -0.50 5.40 14.89
N VAL A 26 -0.17 5.72 13.63
CA VAL A 26 1.10 6.38 13.31
C VAL A 26 1.15 7.77 13.93
N LYS A 27 0.06 8.54 13.83
CA LYS A 27 -0.02 9.87 14.44
C LYS A 27 -0.02 9.84 15.97
N LEU A 28 -0.53 8.77 16.58
CA LEU A 28 -0.44 8.55 18.03
C LEU A 28 0.99 8.25 18.50
N ALA A 29 1.85 7.76 17.60
CA ALA A 29 3.26 7.46 17.86
C ALA A 29 4.20 8.62 17.43
N ASP A 30 3.70 9.85 17.39
CA ASP A 30 4.41 11.06 16.94
C ASP A 30 5.76 11.33 17.63
N GLN A 31 5.96 10.81 18.83
CA GLN A 31 7.21 10.91 19.58
C GLN A 31 8.37 10.13 18.93
N ALA A 32 8.08 9.17 18.07
CA ALA A 32 9.08 8.38 17.36
C ALA A 32 9.32 8.91 15.93
N PRO A 33 10.57 8.97 15.45
CA PRO A 33 10.86 9.28 14.05
C PRO A 33 10.12 8.36 13.08
N ALA A 34 9.67 8.89 11.95
CA ALA A 34 8.95 8.16 10.90
C ALA A 34 9.68 6.88 10.45
N SER A 35 11.01 6.94 10.37
CA SER A 35 11.86 5.79 10.02
C SER A 35 11.77 4.64 11.04
N ILE A 36 11.66 4.95 12.33
CA ILE A 36 11.54 3.96 13.40
C ILE A 36 10.17 3.29 13.32
N ILE A 37 9.10 4.08 13.17
CA ILE A 37 7.73 3.55 13.03
C ILE A 37 7.63 2.64 11.79
N ALA A 38 8.15 3.08 10.65
CA ALA A 38 8.16 2.29 9.41
C ALA A 38 8.95 0.99 9.57
N ASN A 39 10.14 1.05 10.20
CA ASN A 39 10.96 -0.12 10.46
C ASN A 39 10.24 -1.17 11.31
N TYR A 40 9.67 -0.77 12.46
CA TYR A 40 8.95 -1.72 13.33
C TYR A 40 7.72 -2.32 12.65
N ARG A 41 6.98 -1.53 11.88
CA ARG A 41 5.82 -2.02 11.13
C ARG A 41 6.20 -3.12 10.13
N LEU A 42 7.25 -2.90 9.34
CA LEU A 42 7.73 -3.88 8.36
C LEU A 42 8.41 -5.08 9.03
N LEU A 43 9.15 -4.86 10.11
CA LEU A 43 9.77 -5.92 10.89
C LEU A 43 8.71 -6.87 11.46
N PHE A 44 7.65 -6.35 12.07
CA PHE A 44 6.56 -7.19 12.58
C PHE A 44 5.82 -7.91 11.46
N ALA A 45 5.58 -7.26 10.32
CA ALA A 45 4.98 -7.92 9.16
C ALA A 45 5.83 -9.13 8.70
N VAL A 46 7.15 -8.96 8.63
CA VAL A 46 8.08 -10.06 8.31
C VAL A 46 8.06 -11.13 9.39
N LEU A 47 8.15 -10.78 10.67
CA LEU A 47 8.14 -11.76 11.78
C LEU A 47 6.86 -12.58 11.84
N ILE A 48 5.70 -11.97 11.55
CA ILE A 48 4.41 -12.65 11.53
C ILE A 48 4.29 -13.57 10.29
N MET A 49 4.76 -13.12 9.12
CA MET A 49 4.69 -13.91 7.89
C MET A 49 5.78 -14.99 7.80
N ALA A 50 6.95 -14.75 8.38
CA ALA A 50 8.11 -15.64 8.34
C ALA A 50 7.80 -17.09 8.76
N PRO A 51 7.13 -17.40 9.89
CA PRO A 51 6.87 -18.78 10.27
C PRO A 51 5.97 -19.48 9.25
N TYR A 52 4.98 -18.79 8.68
CA TYR A 52 4.12 -19.40 7.66
C TYR A 52 4.91 -19.72 6.37
N ILE A 53 5.71 -18.75 5.90
CA ILE A 53 6.52 -18.91 4.68
C ILE A 53 7.59 -19.98 4.89
N LEU A 54 8.31 -19.91 6.00
CA LEU A 54 9.36 -20.85 6.35
C LEU A 54 8.80 -22.22 6.75
N LEU A 55 7.56 -22.41 7.17
CA LEU A 55 7.09 -23.78 7.48
C LEU A 55 6.41 -24.44 6.28
N LYS A 56 5.69 -23.66 5.46
CA LYS A 56 4.79 -24.21 4.44
C LYS A 56 5.22 -23.92 3.00
N ARG A 57 6.08 -22.92 2.79
CA ARG A 57 6.43 -22.39 1.46
C ARG A 57 7.93 -22.46 1.15
N ARG A 58 8.76 -23.14 1.94
CA ARG A 58 10.21 -23.27 1.65
C ARG A 58 10.47 -23.91 0.29
N HIS A 59 9.60 -24.81 -0.16
CA HIS A 59 9.75 -25.49 -1.45
C HIS A 59 9.63 -24.53 -2.64
N ASP A 60 9.10 -23.31 -2.44
CA ASP A 60 8.94 -22.31 -3.49
C ASP A 60 10.25 -21.52 -3.73
N PHE A 61 11.21 -21.56 -2.81
CA PHE A 61 12.46 -20.77 -2.87
C PHE A 61 13.39 -21.15 -4.03
N PRO A 62 13.58 -22.43 -4.40
CA PRO A 62 14.40 -22.82 -5.55
C PRO A 62 13.87 -22.31 -6.90
N TYR A 63 12.62 -21.87 -6.97
CA TYR A 63 12.01 -21.32 -8.19
C TYR A 63 12.23 -19.80 -8.35
N ILE A 64 12.93 -19.16 -7.40
CA ILE A 64 13.20 -17.71 -7.41
C ILE A 64 14.56 -17.46 -8.10
N TYR A 65 14.56 -16.71 -9.19
CA TYR A 65 15.79 -16.37 -9.91
C TYR A 65 16.54 -15.23 -9.21
N VAL A 66 17.86 -15.13 -9.45
CA VAL A 66 18.71 -14.05 -8.89
C VAL A 66 18.19 -12.66 -9.28
N LYS A 67 17.61 -12.52 -10.47
CA LYS A 67 16.98 -11.28 -10.92
C LYS A 67 15.79 -10.90 -10.04
N ASP A 68 15.00 -11.87 -9.59
CA ASP A 68 13.83 -11.64 -8.75
C ASP A 68 14.23 -11.13 -7.36
N TRP A 69 15.37 -11.60 -6.83
CA TRP A 69 15.97 -11.05 -5.62
C TRP A 69 16.37 -9.58 -5.79
N GLY A 70 17.02 -9.24 -6.90
CA GLY A 70 17.38 -7.85 -7.22
C GLY A 70 16.15 -6.94 -7.31
N LEU A 71 15.10 -7.38 -8.02
CA LEU A 71 13.84 -6.65 -8.12
C LEU A 71 13.13 -6.53 -6.76
N SER A 72 13.18 -7.57 -5.93
CA SER A 72 12.59 -7.57 -4.59
C SER A 72 13.29 -6.59 -3.64
N ILE A 73 14.62 -6.53 -3.69
CA ILE A 73 15.40 -5.54 -2.93
C ILE A 73 15.06 -4.12 -3.40
N LEU A 74 15.02 -3.91 -4.72
CA LEU A 74 14.67 -2.60 -5.28
C LEU A 74 13.26 -2.17 -4.87
N ALA A 75 12.28 -3.08 -4.96
CA ALA A 75 10.92 -2.83 -4.48
C ALA A 75 10.88 -2.50 -2.98
N GLY A 76 11.68 -3.21 -2.17
CA GLY A 76 11.84 -2.92 -0.74
C GLY A 76 12.39 -1.53 -0.44
N ILE A 77 13.38 -1.07 -1.21
CA ILE A 77 13.95 0.29 -1.09
C ILE A 77 12.89 1.35 -1.40
N PHE A 78 12.17 1.22 -2.51
CA PHE A 78 11.08 2.13 -2.86
C PHE A 78 9.95 2.11 -1.82
N LEU A 79 9.63 0.93 -1.28
CA LEU A 79 8.62 0.79 -0.23
C LEU A 79 9.06 1.46 1.08
N ALA A 80 10.34 1.38 1.44
CA ALA A 80 10.89 2.07 2.60
C ALA A 80 10.79 3.59 2.44
N PHE A 81 11.21 4.13 1.28
CA PHE A 81 11.05 5.55 0.98
C PHE A 81 9.58 5.99 1.01
N HIS A 82 8.69 5.18 0.42
CA HIS A 82 7.25 5.45 0.45
C HIS A 82 6.73 5.59 1.89
N PHE A 83 7.01 4.63 2.78
CA PHE A 83 6.54 4.70 4.17
C PHE A 83 7.15 5.87 4.95
N ILE A 84 8.45 6.13 4.78
CA ILE A 84 9.12 7.25 5.46
C ILE A 84 8.49 8.57 5.01
N LEU A 85 8.39 8.82 3.71
CA LEU A 85 7.84 10.06 3.17
C LEU A 85 6.36 10.24 3.54
N TRP A 86 5.57 9.15 3.50
CA TRP A 86 4.17 9.21 3.89
C TRP A 86 4.00 9.51 5.38
N PHE A 87 4.72 8.81 6.25
CA PHE A 87 4.64 9.05 7.70
C PHE A 87 5.13 10.45 8.06
N GLU A 88 6.19 10.92 7.41
CA GLU A 88 6.67 12.28 7.59
C GLU A 88 5.60 13.31 7.17
N SER A 89 4.87 13.05 6.08
CA SER A 89 3.77 13.93 5.65
C SER A 89 2.67 14.07 6.71
N LEU A 90 2.42 13.05 7.53
CA LEU A 90 1.42 13.10 8.60
C LEU A 90 1.81 14.06 9.73
N ASN A 91 3.11 14.40 9.86
CA ASN A 91 3.60 15.41 10.78
C ASN A 91 3.43 16.83 10.23
N TYR A 92 3.41 16.98 8.90
CA TYR A 92 3.28 18.28 8.22
C TYR A 92 1.84 18.66 7.85
N THR A 93 0.92 17.71 7.77
CA THR A 93 -0.48 17.98 7.39
C THR A 93 -1.50 17.16 8.20
N SER A 94 -2.80 17.41 7.97
CA SER A 94 -3.87 16.62 8.56
C SER A 94 -3.86 15.20 8.00
N VAL A 95 -4.44 14.26 8.76
CA VAL A 95 -4.55 12.87 8.29
C VAL A 95 -5.40 12.81 7.02
N ALA A 96 -6.48 13.59 6.92
CA ALA A 96 -7.33 13.59 5.73
C ALA A 96 -6.58 14.11 4.49
N SER A 97 -5.88 15.24 4.62
CA SER A 97 -5.10 15.83 3.52
C SER A 97 -3.98 14.90 3.05
N SER A 98 -3.21 14.29 3.97
CA SER A 98 -2.16 13.32 3.64
C SER A 98 -2.71 12.09 2.91
N VAL A 99 -3.80 11.51 3.42
CA VAL A 99 -4.43 10.32 2.83
C VAL A 99 -4.96 10.64 1.43
N VAL A 100 -5.51 11.84 1.21
CA VAL A 100 -6.00 12.26 -0.11
C VAL A 100 -4.87 12.29 -1.12
N PHE A 101 -3.72 12.90 -0.79
CA PHE A 101 -2.56 12.87 -1.68
C PHE A 101 -2.07 11.44 -1.97
N VAL A 102 -2.06 10.55 -0.97
CA VAL A 102 -1.68 9.15 -1.17
C VAL A 102 -2.70 8.41 -2.04
N THR A 103 -3.99 8.71 -1.93
CA THR A 103 -5.04 8.08 -2.76
C THR A 103 -4.98 8.47 -4.24
N LEU A 104 -4.12 9.43 -4.62
CA LEU A 104 -3.79 9.71 -6.02
C LEU A 104 -2.82 8.69 -6.63
N GLN A 105 -2.29 7.75 -5.83
CA GLN A 105 -1.42 6.66 -6.29
C GLN A 105 -1.92 5.93 -7.54
N PRO A 106 -3.22 5.63 -7.73
CA PRO A 106 -3.70 4.99 -8.95
C PRO A 106 -3.29 5.74 -10.22
N ILE A 107 -3.27 7.07 -10.22
CA ILE A 107 -2.87 7.88 -11.38
C ILE A 107 -1.43 7.56 -11.78
N PHE A 108 -0.53 7.54 -10.78
CA PHE A 108 0.87 7.21 -11.00
C PHE A 108 1.06 5.74 -11.39
N ALA A 109 0.27 4.84 -10.80
CA ALA A 109 0.29 3.42 -11.15
C ALA A 109 -0.17 3.20 -12.60
N PHE A 110 -1.25 3.85 -13.03
CA PHE A 110 -1.76 3.81 -14.40
C PHE A 110 -0.74 4.41 -15.38
N PHE A 111 -0.16 5.56 -15.06
CA PHE A 111 0.88 6.14 -15.91
C PHE A 111 2.13 5.24 -15.99
N GLY A 112 2.51 4.61 -14.88
CA GLY A 112 3.60 3.64 -14.83
C GLY A 112 3.31 2.39 -15.67
N THR A 113 2.13 1.79 -15.57
CA THR A 113 1.79 0.61 -16.37
C THR A 113 1.70 0.92 -17.86
N TYR A 114 1.22 2.11 -18.21
CA TYR A 114 1.28 2.60 -19.59
C TYR A 114 2.72 2.66 -20.10
N LEU A 115 3.61 3.29 -19.33
CA LEU A 115 4.97 3.59 -19.76
C LEU A 115 5.87 2.35 -19.79
N PHE A 116 5.78 1.49 -18.77
CA PHE A 116 6.65 0.33 -18.62
C PHE A 116 6.10 -0.94 -19.28
N PHE A 117 4.77 -1.14 -19.25
CA PHE A 117 4.13 -2.38 -19.71
C PHE A 117 3.31 -2.19 -20.99
N HIS A 118 3.16 -0.96 -21.48
CA HIS A 118 2.41 -0.62 -22.72
C HIS A 118 0.96 -1.15 -22.72
N GLU A 119 0.37 -1.31 -21.54
CA GLU A 119 -1.00 -1.78 -21.39
C GLU A 119 -2.01 -0.72 -21.84
N ARG A 120 -3.04 -1.14 -22.57
CA ARG A 120 -4.12 -0.26 -23.05
C ARG A 120 -5.23 -0.18 -22.02
N PHE A 121 -5.61 1.04 -21.64
CA PHE A 121 -6.68 1.25 -20.68
C PHE A 121 -8.06 1.07 -21.31
N THR A 122 -8.93 0.40 -20.56
CA THR A 122 -10.36 0.36 -20.89
C THR A 122 -11.04 1.63 -20.39
N TYR A 123 -12.05 2.13 -21.09
CA TYR A 123 -12.82 3.31 -20.68
C TYR A 123 -13.35 3.23 -19.24
N GLY A 124 -13.71 2.03 -18.75
CA GLY A 124 -14.15 1.81 -17.36
C GLY A 124 -13.05 2.07 -16.32
N ALA A 125 -11.78 1.83 -16.63
CA ALA A 125 -10.66 2.15 -15.73
C ALA A 125 -10.47 3.66 -15.59
N ILE A 126 -10.66 4.41 -16.69
CA ILE A 126 -10.57 5.87 -16.68
C ILE A 126 -11.74 6.47 -15.87
N ILE A 127 -12.96 5.97 -16.08
CA ILE A 127 -14.15 6.45 -15.35
C ILE A 127 -14.01 6.18 -13.84
N SER A 128 -13.57 4.97 -13.44
CA SER A 128 -13.37 4.63 -12.03
C SER A 128 -12.26 5.47 -11.38
N MET A 129 -11.20 5.80 -12.11
CA MET A 129 -10.16 6.74 -11.66
C MET A 129 -10.74 8.13 -11.40
N ILE A 130 -11.52 8.69 -12.33
CA ILE A 130 -12.15 10.01 -12.18
C ILE A 130 -13.10 10.02 -10.97
N ILE A 131 -13.94 9.00 -10.81
CA ILE A 131 -14.87 8.87 -9.68
C ILE A 131 -14.10 8.83 -8.36
N THR A 132 -13.04 8.02 -8.28
CA THR A 132 -12.23 7.87 -7.06
C THR A 132 -11.52 9.18 -6.71
N MET A 133 -10.91 9.87 -7.68
CA MET A 133 -10.29 11.17 -7.46
C MET A 133 -11.29 12.21 -6.96
N THR A 134 -12.48 12.24 -7.55
CA THR A 134 -13.54 13.19 -7.16
C THR A 134 -13.96 12.93 -5.72
N GLY A 135 -14.14 11.66 -5.34
CA GLY A 135 -14.43 11.27 -3.96
C GLY A 135 -13.34 11.71 -2.97
N SER A 136 -12.06 11.49 -3.31
CA SER A 136 -10.94 11.92 -2.48
C SER A 136 -10.91 13.44 -2.28
N VAL A 137 -11.13 14.23 -3.33
CA VAL A 137 -11.16 15.71 -3.22
C VAL A 137 -12.31 16.17 -2.32
N ILE A 138 -13.50 15.56 -2.45
CA ILE A 138 -14.66 15.88 -1.59
C ILE A 138 -14.36 15.60 -0.12
N ILE A 139 -13.73 14.46 0.18
CA ILE A 139 -13.34 14.09 1.56
C ILE A 139 -12.30 15.08 2.12
N SER A 140 -11.36 15.53 1.30
CA SER A 140 -10.31 16.47 1.72
C SER A 140 -10.81 17.89 1.98
N TRP A 141 -11.89 18.30 1.31
CA TRP A 141 -12.37 19.69 1.34
C TRP A 141 -12.75 20.14 2.75
N GLY A 142 -13.24 19.22 3.59
CA GLY A 142 -13.61 19.55 4.97
C GLY A 142 -12.44 19.94 5.89
N ASP A 143 -11.20 19.68 5.47
CA ASP A 143 -9.96 19.87 6.26
C ASP A 143 -9.06 21.01 5.72
N LEU A 144 -9.49 21.73 4.66
CA LEU A 144 -8.81 22.89 4.04
C LEU A 144 -9.32 24.21 4.65
#